data_AF-A0A847GR66-F1
#
_entry.id   AF-A0A847GR66-F1
#
_cell.length_a   1.000
_cell.length_b   1.000
_cell.length_c   1.000
_cell.angle_alpha   90.00
_cell.angle_beta   90.00
_cell.angle_gamma   90.00
#
_symmetry.space_group_name_H-M   'P 1'
#
loop_
_entity.id
_entity.type
_entity.pdbx_description
1 polymer ?
#
loop_
_entity_poly.entity_id
_entity_poly.type
_entity_poly.pdbx_seq_one_letter_code
_entity_poly.pdbx_strand_id
1 'polypeptide(L)'
;MSSFLLRTVTVRFLAVGAVLALGLCDAVCGANPGSREPMNPLEIHNLTNGQPLLATADGLFTALLKDIQAISANPSRVAGKKLSDLHAQIRQLRRAALDLQLLGETAGVDYSFRADVLNERLGVIIQAFKGTPAGQAYTNQIRQALLNPKAVQARKVGVQKLQKMLQDKQLEEAYTLLHRGFDQLTSLTMMLPDSEAAVCLLEFAPVSDPITRGRITAFREQAQAALNQLAASLLPKTQELVQRVADAASALRTAPQATVDGQALSGPQCLEAFGAAWKQVHLSAIRCRAVDWAYMTGIPNEPSLEQTGTPRIAEADFERFYDELVKALASLIEADAQRAAEADARTLYLQYLPVLAPLVAATRDDKLALAVQPALDKLAAKSPALAKEIATYVAATHELLRWRERTAQAQAASAAAAMLPSDQAVVKFFLSEGDYRGLLTPVILDFVHAVLRASAPEVIPTASQRALEQSVVVNDIVGLSGGKLGVARYKSRHYATLTLPEASDELARLQQDLMVTAEQPALSLESVVALEAARQGNYVAAGGAVKGFYLEGLIPRFATLRPEAQQLVALGPLPAEVPPVGFLSHVLVRLDVAPAWVQHKYFFLPLAEPAASEKSP
;
A
#
# COMPACT_ATOMS: atom_id res chain seq x y z
N MET A 1 -19.41 5.05 66.95
CA MET A 1 -20.34 6.03 66.34
C MET A 1 -19.57 6.82 65.29
N SER A 2 -19.95 7.03 64.04
CA SER A 2 -20.83 6.37 63.07
C SER A 2 -20.73 7.22 61.78
N SER A 3 -20.34 6.62 60.64
CA SER A 3 -20.65 7.01 59.25
C SER A 3 -20.24 8.42 58.73
N PHE A 4 -19.39 8.50 57.70
CA PHE A 4 -19.82 8.49 56.29
C PHE A 4 -18.62 8.49 55.31
N LEU A 5 -18.62 7.47 54.45
CA LEU A 5 -17.83 7.34 53.22
C LEU A 5 -18.41 8.25 52.12
N LEU A 6 -17.57 8.78 51.21
CA LEU A 6 -17.82 8.76 49.74
C LEU A 6 -16.70 9.48 48.93
N ARG A 7 -16.24 8.76 47.89
CA ARG A 7 -15.74 9.22 46.57
C ARG A 7 -14.37 9.89 46.47
N THR A 8 -13.39 9.09 46.03
CA THR A 8 -12.79 9.23 44.68
C THR A 8 -11.97 7.97 44.34
N VAL A 9 -12.53 7.14 43.47
CA VAL A 9 -11.84 6.11 42.68
C VAL A 9 -12.23 6.37 41.23
N THR A 10 -11.40 5.89 40.29
CA THR A 10 -11.52 5.92 38.82
C THR A 10 -11.17 7.22 38.11
N VAL A 11 -9.93 7.30 37.57
CA VAL A 11 -9.65 7.40 36.12
C VAL A 11 -8.22 6.88 35.86
N ARG A 12 -8.07 5.59 35.54
CA ARG A 12 -6.86 5.04 34.89
C ARG A 12 -7.19 3.72 34.19
N PHE A 13 -7.94 3.76 33.08
CA PHE A 13 -8.00 2.68 32.08
C PHE A 13 -8.60 3.24 30.78
N LEU A 14 -7.84 4.07 30.05
CA LEU A 14 -8.24 4.53 28.71
C LEU A 14 -7.06 4.76 27.74
N ALA A 15 -5.85 4.28 28.07
CA ALA A 15 -4.64 4.62 27.31
C ALA A 15 -3.95 3.44 26.59
N VAL A 16 -4.54 2.23 26.59
CA VAL A 16 -3.90 1.04 25.96
C VAL A 16 -4.51 0.69 24.60
N GLY A 17 -5.74 1.13 24.30
CA GLY A 17 -6.40 0.86 23.00
C GLY A 17 -5.95 1.75 21.84
N ALA A 18 -5.39 2.93 22.10
CA ALA A 18 -4.93 3.86 21.06
C ALA A 18 -3.57 3.49 20.46
N VAL A 19 -2.75 2.71 21.18
CA VAL A 19 -1.36 2.41 20.79
C VAL A 19 -1.28 1.33 19.71
N LEU A 20 -2.28 0.46 19.56
CA LEU A 20 -2.29 -0.57 18.50
C LEU A 20 -2.88 -0.07 17.16
N ALA A 21 -3.78 0.92 17.18
CA ALA A 21 -4.24 1.60 15.97
C ALA A 21 -3.15 2.52 15.38
N LEU A 22 -2.37 3.17 16.25
CA LEU A 22 -1.14 3.88 15.88
C LEU A 22 -0.05 2.90 15.46
N GLY A 23 -0.03 1.68 16.00
CA GLY A 23 0.84 0.60 15.53
C GLY A 23 0.70 0.38 14.03
N LEU A 24 -0.51 0.30 13.47
CA LEU A 24 -0.75 0.15 12.02
C LEU A 24 -0.54 1.43 11.20
N CYS A 25 -0.48 2.61 11.83
CA CYS A 25 -0.44 3.92 11.15
C CYS A 25 0.82 4.78 11.37
N ASP A 26 1.66 4.53 12.38
CA ASP A 26 2.76 5.42 12.74
C ASP A 26 3.97 4.65 13.27
N ALA A 27 4.95 4.45 12.40
CA ALA A 27 6.34 4.24 12.80
C ALA A 27 7.24 4.98 11.80
N VAL A 28 7.42 6.29 12.06
CA VAL A 28 8.52 7.13 11.54
C VAL A 28 8.61 7.23 10.01
N CYS A 29 7.55 7.74 9.39
CA CYS A 29 7.52 8.50 8.13
C CYS A 29 6.18 9.24 8.09
N GLY A 30 6.14 10.50 7.61
CA GLY A 30 4.91 11.29 7.61
C GLY A 30 3.75 10.57 6.91
N ALA A 31 2.52 10.74 7.40
CA ALA A 31 1.33 10.14 6.82
C ALA A 31 1.24 10.49 5.32
N ASN A 32 0.96 9.50 4.46
CA ASN A 32 0.73 9.70 3.02
C ASN A 32 -0.21 10.90 2.75
N PRO A 33 -0.06 11.62 1.62
CA PRO A 33 -0.91 12.75 1.31
C PRO A 33 -2.36 12.30 1.12
N GLY A 34 -3.28 13.08 1.67
CA GLY A 34 -4.69 12.74 1.65
C GLY A 34 -5.59 13.96 1.72
N SER A 35 -6.90 13.71 1.67
CA SER A 35 -7.95 14.74 1.65
C SER A 35 -7.85 15.84 2.73
N ARG A 36 -7.25 15.53 3.89
CA ARG A 36 -7.03 16.48 4.99
C ARG A 36 -5.65 17.15 4.95
N GLU A 37 -4.65 16.42 4.46
CA GLU A 37 -3.24 16.82 4.46
C GLU A 37 -2.65 16.61 3.05
N PRO A 38 -3.07 17.41 2.05
CA PRO A 38 -2.65 17.22 0.66
C PRO A 38 -1.15 17.49 0.43
N MET A 39 -0.51 18.17 1.38
CA MET A 39 0.88 18.60 1.28
C MET A 39 1.90 17.56 1.74
N ASN A 40 1.46 16.51 2.46
CA ASN A 40 2.40 15.53 3.00
C ASN A 40 3.18 14.83 1.87
N PRO A 41 4.40 14.33 2.17
CA PRO A 41 5.11 13.46 1.24
C PRO A 41 4.40 12.11 1.09
N LEU A 42 4.52 11.51 -0.09
CA LEU A 42 4.31 10.06 -0.22
C LEU A 42 5.32 9.32 0.65
N GLU A 43 4.85 8.26 1.30
CA GLU A 43 5.69 7.36 2.08
C GLU A 43 6.72 6.65 1.18
N ILE A 44 7.87 6.31 1.77
CA ILE A 44 8.97 5.61 1.11
C ILE A 44 9.16 4.22 1.73
N HIS A 45 9.69 3.27 0.97
CA HIS A 45 10.00 1.95 1.51
C HIS A 45 11.25 1.99 2.40
N ASN A 46 12.17 2.93 2.15
CA ASN A 46 13.39 3.17 2.89
C ASN A 46 14.36 1.96 3.00
N LEU A 47 14.10 0.87 2.26
CA LEU A 47 14.94 -0.32 2.18
C LEU A 47 16.38 -0.05 1.69
N THR A 48 16.59 1.09 1.02
CA THR A 48 17.89 1.57 0.51
C THR A 48 18.38 2.84 1.20
N ASN A 49 17.85 3.15 2.40
CA ASN A 49 18.18 4.33 3.19
C ASN A 49 17.85 5.67 2.49
N GLY A 50 16.63 5.78 1.95
CA GLY A 50 16.11 6.99 1.30
C GLY A 50 15.66 8.10 2.26
N GLN A 51 15.54 7.84 3.56
CA GLN A 51 15.02 8.83 4.54
C GLN A 51 15.75 10.18 4.54
N PRO A 52 17.10 10.24 4.46
CA PRO A 52 17.81 11.53 4.41
C PRO A 52 17.48 12.34 3.15
N LEU A 53 17.28 11.65 2.02
CA LEU A 53 16.90 12.29 0.75
C LEU A 53 15.46 12.79 0.81
N LEU A 54 14.54 12.03 1.41
CA LEU A 54 13.17 12.47 1.63
C LEU A 54 13.11 13.73 2.50
N ALA A 55 13.82 13.74 3.63
CA ALA A 55 13.88 14.90 4.51
C ALA A 55 14.48 16.13 3.81
N THR A 56 15.48 15.92 2.94
CA THR A 56 16.06 17.00 2.13
C THR A 56 15.05 17.55 1.13
N ALA A 57 14.35 16.67 0.39
CA ALA A 57 13.34 17.07 -0.58
C ALA A 57 12.17 17.81 0.08
N ASP A 58 11.65 17.29 1.19
CA ASP A 58 10.54 17.90 1.95
C ASP A 58 10.93 19.26 2.54
N GLY A 59 12.13 19.36 3.12
CA GLY A 59 12.65 20.61 3.67
C GLY A 59 12.84 21.68 2.59
N LEU A 60 13.41 21.32 1.44
CA LEU A 60 13.55 22.22 0.29
C LEU A 60 12.19 22.66 -0.24
N PHE A 61 11.27 21.72 -0.46
CA PHE A 61 9.94 22.02 -0.96
C PHE A 61 9.15 22.96 -0.03
N THR A 62 9.14 22.68 1.26
CA THR A 62 8.44 23.50 2.27
C THR A 62 8.99 24.92 2.31
N ALA A 63 10.31 25.08 2.30
CA ALA A 63 10.97 26.39 2.28
C ALA A 63 10.68 27.16 0.97
N LEU A 64 10.83 26.50 -0.17
CA LEU A 64 10.58 27.07 -1.50
C LEU A 64 9.13 27.51 -1.68
N LEU A 65 8.17 26.67 -1.28
CA LEU A 65 6.74 26.96 -1.39
C LEU A 65 6.39 28.22 -0.60
N LYS A 66 6.85 28.30 0.66
CA LYS A 66 6.64 29.46 1.53
C LYS A 66 7.22 30.74 0.91
N ASP A 67 8.47 30.68 0.46
CA ASP A 67 9.14 31.84 -0.10
C ASP A 67 8.49 32.31 -1.41
N ILE A 68 8.15 31.38 -2.31
CA ILE A 68 7.52 31.71 -3.60
C ILE A 68 6.11 32.29 -3.39
N GLN A 69 5.33 31.75 -2.45
CA GLN A 69 4.02 32.32 -2.10
C GLN A 69 4.14 33.75 -1.55
N ALA A 70 5.10 33.99 -0.65
CA ALA A 70 5.35 35.32 -0.09
C ALA A 70 5.76 36.34 -1.16
N ILE A 71 6.57 35.91 -2.14
CA ILE A 71 7.04 36.75 -3.24
C ILE A 71 5.91 37.07 -4.23
N SER A 72 5.09 36.07 -4.59
CA SER A 72 3.97 36.26 -5.52
C SER A 72 3.00 37.35 -5.06
N ALA A 73 2.86 37.58 -3.76
CA ALA A 73 2.04 38.65 -3.20
C ALA A 73 2.61 40.06 -3.40
N ASN A 74 3.93 40.21 -3.65
CA ASN A 74 4.58 41.50 -3.87
C ASN A 74 5.84 41.38 -4.76
N PRO A 75 5.69 41.09 -6.06
CA PRO A 75 6.83 40.81 -6.95
C PRO A 75 7.83 41.97 -7.09
N SER A 76 7.38 43.22 -6.94
CA SER A 76 8.17 44.44 -7.12
C SER A 76 9.15 44.76 -5.99
N ARG A 77 9.07 44.06 -4.85
CA ARG A 77 9.91 44.32 -3.66
C ARG A 77 11.00 43.29 -3.43
N VAL A 78 11.19 42.35 -4.35
CA VAL A 78 12.09 41.21 -4.16
C VAL A 78 13.43 41.47 -4.80
N ALA A 79 14.50 41.21 -4.04
CA ALA A 79 15.86 41.32 -4.55
C ALA A 79 16.13 40.23 -5.58
N GLY A 80 16.72 40.59 -6.73
CA GLY A 80 17.05 39.63 -7.79
C GLY A 80 17.89 38.44 -7.30
N LYS A 81 18.80 38.67 -6.34
CA LYS A 81 19.57 37.60 -5.68
C LYS A 81 18.69 36.53 -5.02
N LYS A 82 17.59 36.92 -4.38
CA LYS A 82 16.68 35.95 -3.75
C LYS A 82 16.00 35.07 -4.81
N LEU A 83 15.59 35.65 -5.94
CA LEU A 83 15.01 34.89 -7.06
C LEU A 83 16.02 33.89 -7.65
N SER A 84 17.27 34.35 -7.83
CA SER A 84 18.42 33.52 -8.22
C SER A 84 18.62 32.33 -7.28
N ASP A 85 18.65 32.59 -5.96
CA ASP A 85 18.86 31.55 -4.93
C ASP A 85 17.71 30.52 -4.91
N LEU A 86 16.46 30.97 -5.05
CA LEU A 86 15.29 30.09 -5.10
C LEU A 86 15.33 29.14 -6.31
N HIS A 87 15.76 29.63 -7.47
CA HIS A 87 15.84 28.77 -8.65
C HIS A 87 16.92 27.70 -8.53
N ALA A 88 18.06 28.02 -7.90
CA ALA A 88 19.08 27.02 -7.56
C ALA A 88 18.53 25.96 -6.60
N GLN A 89 17.77 26.36 -5.58
CA GLN A 89 17.11 25.43 -4.64
C GLN A 89 16.07 24.54 -5.33
N ILE A 90 15.32 25.03 -6.32
CA ILE A 90 14.41 24.18 -7.13
C ILE A 90 15.20 23.11 -7.89
N ARG A 91 16.39 23.43 -8.42
CA ARG A 91 17.27 22.44 -9.04
C ARG A 91 17.81 21.41 -8.04
N GLN A 92 18.12 21.84 -6.81
CA GLN A 92 18.48 20.92 -5.72
C GLN A 92 17.32 19.97 -5.40
N LEU A 93 16.09 20.47 -5.35
CA LEU A 93 14.90 19.65 -5.15
C LEU A 93 14.73 18.61 -6.27
N ARG A 94 14.88 19.01 -7.54
CA ARG A 94 14.83 18.05 -8.68
C ARG A 94 15.88 16.95 -8.58
N ARG A 95 17.09 17.26 -8.09
CA ARG A 95 18.15 16.25 -7.90
C ARG A 95 17.83 15.31 -6.75
N ALA A 96 17.36 15.82 -5.61
CA ALA A 96 16.89 14.98 -4.50
C ALA A 96 15.74 14.06 -4.94
N ALA A 97 14.83 14.59 -5.76
CA ALA A 97 13.72 13.83 -6.34
C ALA A 97 14.20 12.72 -7.30
N LEU A 98 15.20 13.00 -8.14
CA LEU A 98 15.83 11.98 -8.99
C LEU A 98 16.56 10.91 -8.17
N ASP A 99 17.26 11.29 -7.11
CA ASP A 99 17.95 10.33 -6.24
C ASP A 99 16.95 9.40 -5.53
N LEU A 100 15.81 9.92 -5.08
CA LEU A 100 14.71 9.09 -4.58
C LEU A 100 14.19 8.12 -5.66
N GLN A 101 14.00 8.59 -6.90
CA GLN A 101 13.59 7.73 -8.00
C GLN A 101 14.60 6.61 -8.30
N LEU A 102 15.90 6.93 -8.26
CA LEU A 102 16.98 5.96 -8.45
C LEU A 102 17.02 4.90 -7.34
N LEU A 103 16.50 5.23 -6.15
CA LEU A 103 16.33 4.30 -5.04
C LEU A 103 15.08 3.42 -5.14
N GLY A 104 14.21 3.64 -6.14
CA GLY A 104 12.93 2.93 -6.30
C GLY A 104 11.76 3.58 -5.56
N GLU A 105 11.90 4.83 -5.09
CA GLU A 105 10.91 5.49 -4.24
C GLU A 105 9.93 6.33 -5.07
N THR A 106 8.63 5.99 -5.00
CA THR A 106 7.54 6.72 -5.69
C THR A 106 7.49 8.21 -5.29
N ALA A 107 7.87 8.56 -4.06
CA ALA A 107 7.94 9.94 -3.58
C ALA A 107 8.82 10.84 -4.46
N GLY A 108 9.87 10.29 -5.08
CA GLY A 108 10.72 11.05 -6.01
C GLY A 108 9.99 11.53 -7.26
N VAL A 109 8.95 10.82 -7.72
CA VAL A 109 8.10 11.24 -8.85
C VAL A 109 7.24 12.44 -8.42
N ASP A 110 6.58 12.35 -7.27
CA ASP A 110 5.79 13.46 -6.72
C ASP A 110 6.63 14.72 -6.52
N TYR A 111 7.82 14.60 -5.91
CA TYR A 111 8.72 15.75 -5.73
C TYR A 111 9.23 16.36 -7.04
N SER A 112 9.34 15.56 -8.11
CA SER A 112 9.67 16.10 -9.43
C SER A 112 8.55 17.00 -9.95
N PHE A 113 7.29 16.54 -9.86
CA PHE A 113 6.14 17.37 -10.21
C PHE A 113 6.04 18.62 -9.32
N ARG A 114 6.25 18.49 -8.01
CA ARG A 114 6.28 19.64 -7.09
C ARG A 114 7.33 20.67 -7.50
N ALA A 115 8.52 20.22 -7.89
CA ALA A 115 9.57 21.11 -8.37
C ALA A 115 9.19 21.82 -9.68
N ASP A 116 8.49 21.13 -10.59
CA ASP A 116 8.01 21.72 -11.84
C ASP A 116 6.98 22.82 -11.61
N VAL A 117 6.01 22.59 -10.72
CA VAL A 117 5.02 23.61 -10.31
C VAL A 117 5.70 24.83 -9.70
N LEU A 118 6.69 24.63 -8.82
CA LEU A 118 7.45 25.74 -8.23
C LEU A 118 8.27 26.48 -9.29
N ASN A 119 8.85 25.76 -10.26
CA ASN A 119 9.65 26.34 -11.32
C ASN A 119 8.80 27.22 -12.26
N GLU A 120 7.61 26.76 -12.64
CA GLU A 120 6.68 27.54 -13.46
C GLU A 120 6.26 28.83 -12.76
N ARG A 121 5.85 28.74 -11.48
CA ARG A 121 5.46 29.91 -10.68
C ARG A 121 6.61 30.90 -10.52
N LEU A 122 7.81 30.41 -10.19
CA LEU A 122 8.99 31.25 -10.07
C LEU A 122 9.34 31.90 -11.42
N GLY A 123 9.23 31.16 -12.53
CA GLY A 123 9.46 31.67 -13.88
C GLY A 123 8.62 32.90 -14.21
N VAL A 124 7.31 32.89 -13.91
CA VAL A 124 6.42 34.04 -14.10
C VAL A 124 6.90 35.27 -13.30
N ILE A 125 7.28 35.07 -12.04
CA ILE A 125 7.76 36.13 -11.14
C ILE A 125 9.05 36.76 -11.70
N ILE A 126 9.98 35.95 -12.19
CA ILE A 126 11.24 36.45 -12.76
C ILE A 126 11.01 37.20 -14.05
N GLN A 127 10.12 36.74 -14.92
CA GLN A 127 9.80 37.49 -16.14
C GLN A 127 9.21 38.87 -15.81
N ALA A 128 8.32 38.95 -14.82
CA ALA A 128 7.82 40.23 -14.33
C ALA A 128 8.95 41.10 -13.74
N PHE A 129 9.82 40.53 -12.92
CA PHE A 129 10.95 41.24 -12.31
C PHE A 129 11.93 41.81 -13.34
N LYS A 130 12.27 41.03 -14.39
CA LYS A 130 13.14 41.46 -15.50
C LYS A 130 12.62 42.73 -16.21
N GLY A 131 11.30 42.94 -16.24
CA GLY A 131 10.68 44.12 -16.82
C GLY A 131 10.85 45.40 -15.98
N THR A 132 11.28 45.30 -14.73
CA THR A 132 11.45 46.45 -13.82
C THR A 132 12.82 47.11 -13.95
N PRO A 133 12.98 48.40 -13.58
CA PRO A 133 14.31 49.05 -13.56
C PRO A 133 15.33 48.33 -12.67
N ALA A 134 14.89 47.83 -11.50
CA ALA A 134 15.73 47.06 -10.59
C ALA A 134 16.17 45.72 -11.22
N GLY A 135 15.25 45.05 -11.92
CA GLY A 135 15.56 43.82 -12.65
C GLY A 135 16.53 44.04 -13.80
N GLN A 136 16.34 45.09 -14.59
CA GLN A 136 17.27 45.45 -15.68
C GLN A 136 18.68 45.76 -15.15
N ALA A 137 18.78 46.51 -14.05
CA ALA A 137 20.05 46.80 -13.40
C ALA A 137 20.73 45.52 -12.89
N TYR A 138 19.97 44.63 -12.25
CA TYR A 138 20.47 43.34 -11.78
C TYR A 138 20.91 42.43 -12.94
N THR A 139 20.12 42.32 -14.01
CA THR A 139 20.50 41.56 -15.23
C THR A 139 21.81 42.08 -15.83
N ASN A 140 22.00 43.39 -15.91
CA ASN A 140 23.25 43.98 -16.40
C ASN A 140 24.44 43.67 -15.48
N GLN A 141 24.24 43.71 -14.16
CA GLN A 141 25.26 43.32 -13.18
C GLN A 141 25.64 41.84 -13.35
N ILE A 142 24.67 40.96 -13.50
CA ILE A 142 24.90 39.53 -13.73
C ILE A 142 25.65 39.28 -15.04
N ARG A 143 25.26 39.97 -16.11
CA ARG A 143 25.95 39.88 -17.41
C ARG A 143 27.44 40.23 -17.27
N GLN A 144 27.77 41.32 -16.59
CA GLN A 144 29.15 41.72 -16.34
C GLN A 144 29.91 40.71 -15.46
N ALA A 145 29.23 40.15 -14.45
CA ALA A 145 29.83 39.16 -13.56
C ALA A 145 30.13 37.82 -14.27
N LEU A 146 29.25 37.36 -15.15
CA LEU A 146 29.39 36.07 -15.85
C LEU A 146 30.30 36.13 -17.07
N LEU A 147 30.28 37.24 -17.81
CA LEU A 147 30.99 37.36 -19.09
C LEU A 147 32.39 37.99 -18.97
N ASN A 148 32.80 38.45 -17.79
CA ASN A 148 34.17 38.96 -17.64
C ASN A 148 35.23 37.85 -17.83
N PRO A 149 36.43 38.19 -18.34
CA PRO A 149 37.46 37.19 -18.65
C PRO A 149 37.90 36.34 -17.46
N LYS A 150 37.88 36.89 -16.24
CA LYS A 150 38.27 36.15 -15.02
C LYS A 150 37.26 35.04 -14.70
N ALA A 151 35.96 35.32 -14.82
CA ALA A 151 34.90 34.35 -14.61
C ALA A 151 34.92 33.25 -15.69
N VAL A 152 35.17 33.62 -16.95
CA VAL A 152 35.38 32.65 -18.04
C VAL A 152 36.57 31.74 -17.74
N GLN A 153 37.71 32.30 -17.34
CA GLN A 153 38.90 31.51 -17.01
C GLN A 153 38.67 30.60 -15.79
N ALA A 154 37.99 31.08 -14.76
CA ALA A 154 37.64 30.28 -13.59
C ALA A 154 36.75 29.08 -13.97
N ARG A 155 35.78 29.25 -14.89
CA ARG A 155 34.98 28.14 -15.42
C ARG A 155 35.86 27.12 -16.15
N LYS A 156 36.78 27.56 -17.01
CA LYS A 156 37.71 26.66 -17.73
C LYS A 156 38.56 25.83 -16.77
N VAL A 157 39.10 26.45 -15.73
CA VAL A 157 39.86 25.74 -14.67
C VAL A 157 38.97 24.73 -13.94
N GLY A 158 37.73 25.11 -13.63
CA GLY A 158 36.74 24.20 -13.04
C GLY A 158 36.45 22.99 -13.92
N VAL A 159 36.26 23.20 -15.22
CA VAL A 159 36.04 22.11 -16.20
C VAL A 159 37.27 21.20 -16.30
N GLN A 160 38.49 21.74 -16.35
CA GLN A 160 39.72 20.93 -16.34
C GLN A 160 39.82 20.07 -15.07
N LYS A 161 39.44 20.61 -13.90
CA LYS A 161 39.37 19.85 -12.66
C LYS A 161 38.34 18.72 -12.75
N LEU A 162 37.16 18.99 -13.29
CA LEU A 162 36.11 17.98 -13.49
C LEU A 162 36.54 16.89 -14.48
N GLN A 163 37.23 17.26 -15.57
CA GLN A 163 37.81 16.30 -16.53
C GLN A 163 38.79 15.35 -15.83
N LYS A 164 39.67 15.89 -14.98
CA LYS A 164 40.60 15.07 -14.20
C LYS A 164 39.87 14.12 -13.25
N MET A 165 38.88 14.61 -12.50
CA MET A 165 38.09 13.77 -11.59
C MET A 165 37.33 12.66 -12.33
N LEU A 166 36.82 12.95 -13.53
CA LEU A 166 36.18 11.96 -14.39
C LEU A 166 37.18 10.88 -14.86
N GLN A 167 38.40 11.27 -15.25
CA GLN A 167 39.48 10.33 -15.59
C GLN A 167 39.89 9.46 -14.40
N ASP A 168 39.94 10.07 -13.22
CA ASP A 168 40.27 9.40 -11.95
C ASP A 168 39.09 8.59 -11.37
N LYS A 169 37.95 8.52 -12.08
CA LYS A 169 36.70 7.83 -11.67
C LYS A 169 36.10 8.31 -10.34
N GLN A 170 36.36 9.55 -9.93
CA GLN A 170 35.81 10.18 -8.73
C GLN A 170 34.40 10.74 -9.01
N LEU A 171 33.45 9.86 -9.36
CA LEU A 171 32.16 10.25 -9.93
C LEU A 171 31.28 11.06 -8.97
N GLU A 172 31.20 10.68 -7.69
CA GLU A 172 30.33 11.37 -6.72
C GLU A 172 30.89 12.76 -6.35
N GLU A 173 32.20 12.88 -6.15
CA GLU A 173 32.85 14.16 -5.91
C GLU A 173 32.78 15.06 -7.14
N ALA A 174 32.93 14.49 -8.35
CA ALA A 174 32.82 15.23 -9.61
C ALA A 174 31.38 15.73 -9.81
N TYR A 175 30.38 14.88 -9.53
CA TYR A 175 28.96 15.23 -9.57
C TYR A 175 28.64 16.37 -8.59
N THR A 176 29.11 16.26 -7.34
CA THR A 176 28.94 17.30 -6.31
C THR A 176 29.56 18.63 -6.73
N LEU A 177 30.78 18.60 -7.28
CA LEU A 177 31.47 19.81 -7.74
C LEU A 177 30.80 20.43 -8.96
N LEU A 178 30.40 19.60 -9.94
CA LEU A 178 29.67 20.01 -11.13
C LEU A 178 28.37 20.71 -10.75
N HIS A 179 27.56 20.09 -9.90
CA HIS A 179 26.27 20.65 -9.51
C HIS A 179 26.38 21.86 -8.59
N ARG A 180 27.42 21.97 -7.75
CA ARG A 180 27.73 23.23 -7.06
C ARG A 180 28.02 24.36 -8.05
N GLY A 181 28.80 24.06 -9.10
CA GLY A 181 29.06 24.99 -10.20
C GLY A 181 27.78 25.37 -10.95
N PHE A 182 26.92 24.39 -11.25
CA PHE A 182 25.63 24.65 -11.90
C PHE A 182 24.66 25.40 -11.01
N ASP A 183 24.58 25.17 -9.71
CA ASP A 183 23.71 25.94 -8.83
C ASP A 183 24.12 27.42 -8.82
N GLN A 184 25.43 27.68 -8.73
CA GLN A 184 25.97 29.04 -8.85
C GLN A 184 25.67 29.64 -10.23
N LEU A 185 25.94 28.93 -11.32
CA LEU A 185 25.71 29.45 -12.67
C LEU A 185 24.23 29.65 -12.96
N THR A 186 23.37 28.69 -12.63
CA THR A 186 21.94 28.75 -12.92
C THR A 186 21.25 29.86 -12.13
N SER A 187 21.66 30.08 -10.88
CA SER A 187 21.17 31.22 -10.09
C SER A 187 21.36 32.54 -10.85
N LEU A 188 22.44 32.66 -11.62
CA LEU A 188 22.80 33.86 -12.35
C LEU A 188 22.21 33.86 -13.78
N THR A 189 22.39 32.77 -14.53
CA THR A 189 22.01 32.70 -15.96
C THR A 189 20.52 32.82 -16.18
N MET A 190 19.68 32.48 -15.20
CA MET A 190 18.24 32.64 -15.35
C MET A 190 17.80 34.10 -15.56
N MET A 191 18.62 35.07 -15.17
CA MET A 191 18.36 36.50 -15.35
C MET A 191 18.73 36.99 -16.75
N LEU A 192 19.51 36.21 -17.50
CA LEU A 192 19.96 36.52 -18.85
C LEU A 192 18.93 36.06 -19.90
N PRO A 193 19.04 36.52 -21.15
CA PRO A 193 18.43 35.89 -22.31
C PRO A 193 18.98 34.47 -22.54
N ASP A 194 18.17 33.57 -23.11
CA ASP A 194 18.53 32.16 -23.29
C ASP A 194 19.81 31.96 -24.11
N SER A 195 20.05 32.79 -25.12
CA SER A 195 21.27 32.75 -25.93
C SER A 195 22.53 33.06 -25.12
N GLU A 196 22.47 34.04 -24.21
CA GLU A 196 23.60 34.40 -23.32
C GLU A 196 23.79 33.35 -22.22
N ALA A 197 22.68 32.81 -21.68
CA ALA A 197 22.69 31.75 -20.70
C ALA A 197 23.35 30.47 -21.25
N ALA A 198 23.04 30.10 -22.50
CA ALA A 198 23.60 28.93 -23.17
C ALA A 198 25.14 29.00 -23.30
N VAL A 199 25.69 30.18 -23.64
CA VAL A 199 27.14 30.39 -23.73
C VAL A 199 27.84 30.11 -22.39
N CYS A 200 27.20 30.47 -21.27
CA CYS A 200 27.77 30.24 -19.94
C CYS A 200 27.81 28.76 -19.55
N LEU A 201 26.92 27.94 -20.10
CA LEU A 201 26.79 26.51 -19.81
C LEU A 201 27.58 25.63 -20.79
N LEU A 202 27.82 26.09 -22.02
CA LEU A 202 28.46 25.32 -23.09
C LEU A 202 29.83 24.74 -22.70
N GLU A 203 30.61 25.46 -21.89
CA GLU A 203 31.92 25.02 -21.40
C GLU A 203 31.85 23.73 -20.55
N PHE A 204 30.71 23.45 -19.92
CA PHE A 204 30.51 22.24 -19.12
C PHE A 204 30.02 21.05 -19.95
N ALA A 205 29.60 21.25 -21.20
CA ALA A 205 29.06 20.19 -22.05
C ALA A 205 29.96 18.94 -22.15
N PRO A 206 31.30 19.06 -22.28
CA PRO A 206 32.18 17.88 -22.39
C PRO A 206 32.23 17.01 -21.14
N VAL A 207 31.87 17.55 -19.97
CA VAL A 207 31.95 16.83 -18.67
C VAL A 207 30.60 16.57 -18.05
N SER A 208 29.57 17.35 -18.38
CA SER A 208 28.24 17.29 -17.76
C SER A 208 27.60 15.92 -17.94
N ASP A 209 27.45 15.46 -19.19
CA ASP A 209 26.75 14.20 -19.47
C ASP A 209 27.55 12.97 -19.01
N PRO A 210 28.89 12.88 -19.22
CA PRO A 210 29.66 11.75 -18.71
C PRO A 210 29.63 11.63 -17.18
N ILE A 211 29.77 12.74 -16.45
CA ILE A 211 29.72 12.73 -14.97
C ILE A 211 28.32 12.35 -14.50
N THR A 212 27.28 13.00 -15.04
CA THR A 212 25.90 12.78 -14.61
C THR A 212 25.47 11.35 -14.89
N ARG A 213 25.66 10.84 -16.12
CA ARG A 213 25.30 9.46 -16.46
C ARG A 213 26.14 8.45 -15.69
N GLY A 214 27.45 8.67 -15.58
CA GLY A 214 28.34 7.79 -14.81
C GLY A 214 27.91 7.66 -13.36
N ARG A 215 27.58 8.78 -12.70
CA ARG A 215 27.08 8.78 -11.32
C ARG A 215 25.71 8.12 -11.23
N ILE A 216 24.76 8.45 -12.11
CA ILE A 216 23.43 7.85 -12.13
C ILE A 216 23.50 6.33 -12.27
N THR A 217 24.32 5.82 -13.20
CA THR A 217 24.54 4.39 -13.39
C THR A 217 25.13 3.76 -12.13
N ALA A 218 26.22 4.30 -11.58
CA ALA A 218 26.87 3.75 -10.38
C ALA A 218 25.94 3.75 -9.15
N PHE A 219 25.19 4.84 -8.95
CA PHE A 219 24.23 4.97 -7.86
C PHE A 219 23.08 3.98 -7.99
N ARG A 220 22.54 3.81 -9.21
CA ARG A 220 21.48 2.83 -9.49
C ARG A 220 21.97 1.40 -9.32
N GLU A 221 23.18 1.08 -9.77
CA GLU A 221 23.79 -0.26 -9.57
C GLU A 221 23.92 -0.59 -8.08
N GLN A 222 24.36 0.37 -7.26
CA GLN A 222 24.44 0.20 -5.81
C GLN A 222 23.06 -0.03 -5.17
N ALA A 223 22.06 0.78 -5.54
CA ALA A 223 20.68 0.62 -5.06
C ALA A 223 20.10 -0.73 -5.47
N GLN A 224 20.31 -1.14 -6.73
CA GLN A 224 19.86 -2.41 -7.27
C GLN A 224 20.55 -3.60 -6.56
N ALA A 225 21.84 -3.50 -6.25
CA ALA A 225 22.53 -4.54 -5.49
C ALA A 225 21.91 -4.73 -4.09
N ALA A 226 21.59 -3.64 -3.40
CA ALA A 226 20.93 -3.69 -2.09
C ALA A 226 19.52 -4.31 -2.17
N LEU A 227 18.71 -3.87 -3.15
CA LEU A 227 17.37 -4.43 -3.38
C LEU A 227 17.41 -5.90 -3.79
N ASN A 228 18.40 -6.31 -4.61
CA ASN A 228 18.59 -7.71 -5.01
C ASN A 228 18.91 -8.61 -3.81
N GLN A 229 19.78 -8.15 -2.91
CA GLN A 229 20.11 -8.88 -1.69
C GLN A 229 18.86 -9.07 -0.81
N LEU A 230 18.06 -8.01 -0.66
CA LEU A 230 16.82 -8.06 0.09
C LEU A 230 15.79 -9.00 -0.57
N ALA A 231 15.54 -8.85 -1.87
CA ALA A 231 14.62 -9.69 -2.61
C ALA A 231 14.98 -11.18 -2.51
N ALA A 232 16.28 -11.51 -2.57
CA ALA A 232 16.75 -12.88 -2.37
C ALA A 232 16.39 -13.44 -0.98
N SER A 233 16.45 -12.60 0.07
CA SER A 233 16.03 -12.99 1.43
C SER A 233 14.52 -13.13 1.60
N LEU A 234 13.74 -12.50 0.71
CA LEU A 234 12.27 -12.51 0.70
C LEU A 234 11.69 -13.58 -0.23
N LEU A 235 12.53 -14.38 -0.91
CA LEU A 235 12.04 -15.42 -1.81
C LEU A 235 11.10 -16.38 -1.06
N PRO A 236 9.86 -16.56 -1.52
CA PRO A 236 8.91 -17.41 -0.84
C PRO A 236 9.33 -18.87 -0.96
N LYS A 237 9.39 -19.55 0.18
CA LYS A 237 9.72 -20.98 0.28
C LYS A 237 8.53 -21.88 -0.10
N THR A 238 7.99 -21.69 -1.31
CA THR A 238 6.77 -22.35 -1.80
C THR A 238 6.89 -23.87 -1.80
N GLN A 239 7.92 -24.41 -2.47
CA GLN A 239 8.14 -25.85 -2.57
C GLN A 239 8.43 -26.51 -1.22
N GLU A 240 9.20 -25.84 -0.37
CA GLU A 240 9.51 -26.33 0.99
C GLU A 240 8.22 -26.47 1.81
N LEU A 241 7.31 -25.49 1.74
CA LEU A 241 6.03 -25.57 2.45
C LEU A 241 5.16 -26.73 1.94
N VAL A 242 4.99 -26.88 0.62
CA VAL A 242 4.21 -27.98 0.03
C VAL A 242 4.79 -29.34 0.46
N GLN A 243 6.10 -29.50 0.40
CA GLN A 243 6.77 -30.74 0.81
C GLN A 243 6.57 -31.03 2.30
N ARG A 244 6.76 -30.02 3.17
CA ARG A 244 6.56 -30.18 4.62
C ARG A 244 5.13 -30.60 4.98
N VAL A 245 4.13 -30.07 4.28
CA VAL A 245 2.73 -30.49 4.46
C VAL A 245 2.54 -31.95 4.04
N ALA A 246 3.11 -32.33 2.89
CA ALA A 246 3.03 -33.71 2.40
C ALA A 246 3.73 -34.72 3.33
N ASP A 247 4.89 -34.36 3.89
CA ASP A 247 5.63 -35.18 4.85
C ASP A 247 4.84 -35.37 6.14
N ALA A 248 4.23 -34.30 6.66
CA ALA A 248 3.36 -34.36 7.82
C ALA A 248 2.12 -35.23 7.56
N ALA A 249 1.48 -35.10 6.40
CA ALA A 249 0.36 -35.94 6.01
C ALA A 249 0.78 -37.42 5.94
N SER A 250 1.96 -37.71 5.38
CA SER A 250 2.51 -39.07 5.32
C SER A 250 2.72 -39.68 6.71
N ALA A 251 3.29 -38.90 7.65
CA ALA A 251 3.46 -39.32 9.03
C ALA A 251 2.11 -39.55 9.75
N LEU A 252 1.13 -38.68 9.53
CA LEU A 252 -0.21 -38.79 10.13
C LEU A 252 -1.00 -40.02 9.65
N ARG A 253 -0.63 -40.62 8.50
CA ARG A 253 -1.26 -41.89 8.05
C ARG A 253 -0.90 -43.07 8.95
N THR A 254 0.23 -43.02 9.65
CA THR A 254 0.74 -44.14 10.46
C THR A 254 0.79 -43.83 11.95
N ALA A 255 0.82 -42.55 12.34
CA ALA A 255 0.88 -42.10 13.73
C ALA A 255 -0.13 -40.97 14.01
N PRO A 256 -0.60 -40.80 15.26
CA PRO A 256 -1.56 -39.73 15.61
C PRO A 256 -0.96 -38.32 15.60
N GLN A 257 0.37 -38.21 15.47
CA GLN A 257 1.08 -36.95 15.46
C GLN A 257 2.18 -36.98 14.39
N ALA A 258 2.46 -35.82 13.80
CA ALA A 258 3.62 -35.58 12.95
C ALA A 258 4.57 -34.59 13.61
N THR A 259 5.86 -34.73 13.33
CA THR A 259 6.88 -33.77 13.80
C THR A 259 6.94 -32.59 12.84
N VAL A 260 6.53 -31.41 13.30
CA VAL A 260 6.63 -30.14 12.56
C VAL A 260 7.46 -29.17 13.40
N ASP A 261 8.55 -28.66 12.85
CA ASP A 261 9.49 -27.74 13.53
C ASP A 261 9.94 -28.25 14.91
N GLY A 262 10.16 -29.56 15.02
CA GLY A 262 10.61 -30.23 16.26
C GLY A 262 9.49 -30.50 17.28
N GLN A 263 8.24 -30.14 16.98
CA GLN A 263 7.09 -30.38 17.84
C GLN A 263 6.23 -31.52 17.29
N ALA A 264 5.74 -32.40 18.18
CA ALA A 264 4.78 -33.44 17.84
C ALA A 264 3.36 -32.85 17.83
N LEU A 265 2.78 -32.69 16.64
CA LEU A 265 1.50 -32.03 16.43
C LEU A 265 0.46 -33.02 15.88
N SER A 266 -0.79 -32.92 16.34
CA SER A 266 -1.92 -33.64 15.74
C SER A 266 -2.27 -33.07 14.35
N GLY A 267 -3.09 -33.76 13.57
CA GLY A 267 -3.55 -33.27 12.26
C GLY A 267 -4.15 -31.85 12.28
N PRO A 268 -5.09 -31.52 13.18
CA PRO A 268 -5.59 -30.15 13.34
C PRO A 268 -4.50 -29.13 13.69
N GLN A 269 -3.55 -29.48 14.56
CA GLN A 269 -2.44 -28.61 14.94
C GLN A 269 -1.43 -28.40 13.79
N CYS A 270 -1.17 -29.44 13.00
CA CYS A 270 -0.40 -29.33 11.76
C CYS A 270 -1.07 -28.36 10.78
N LEU A 271 -2.39 -28.47 10.59
CA LEU A 271 -3.13 -27.59 9.70
C LEU A 271 -3.06 -26.12 10.17
N GLU A 272 -3.16 -25.87 11.48
CA GLU A 272 -2.99 -24.53 12.06
C GLU A 272 -1.58 -23.97 11.79
N ALA A 273 -0.54 -24.76 12.08
CA ALA A 273 0.85 -24.38 11.88
C ALA A 273 1.15 -24.09 10.39
N PHE A 274 0.67 -24.93 9.48
CA PHE A 274 0.87 -24.72 8.05
C PHE A 274 0.01 -23.58 7.48
N GLY A 275 -1.17 -23.32 8.05
CA GLY A 275 -1.95 -22.12 7.73
C GLY A 275 -1.20 -20.83 8.09
N ALA A 276 -0.52 -20.81 9.25
CA ALA A 276 0.35 -19.71 9.64
C ALA A 276 1.60 -19.59 8.74
N ALA A 277 2.22 -20.72 8.38
CA ALA A 277 3.36 -20.74 7.46
C ALA A 277 2.98 -20.24 6.05
N TRP A 278 1.81 -20.64 5.54
CA TRP A 278 1.29 -20.15 4.26
C TRP A 278 1.12 -18.64 4.26
N LYS A 279 0.55 -18.09 5.33
CA LYS A 279 0.42 -16.65 5.53
C LYS A 279 1.78 -15.93 5.41
N GLN A 280 2.82 -16.47 6.03
CA GLN A 280 4.18 -15.91 5.92
C GLN A 280 4.76 -16.05 4.50
N VAL A 281 4.61 -17.21 3.85
CA VAL A 281 5.07 -17.41 2.46
C VAL A 281 4.39 -16.44 1.50
N HIS A 282 3.08 -16.23 1.67
CA HIS A 282 2.31 -15.27 0.87
C HIS A 282 2.77 -13.82 1.09
N LEU A 283 3.01 -13.42 2.35
CA LEU A 283 3.56 -12.11 2.67
C LEU A 283 4.94 -11.88 2.04
N SER A 284 5.83 -12.87 2.13
CA SER A 284 7.15 -12.84 1.51
C SER A 284 7.05 -12.68 -0.01
N ALA A 285 6.12 -13.39 -0.65
CA ALA A 285 5.87 -13.27 -2.08
C ALA A 285 5.40 -11.87 -2.50
N ILE A 286 4.46 -11.27 -1.74
CA ILE A 286 4.01 -9.88 -1.96
C ILE A 286 5.17 -8.90 -1.85
N ARG A 287 5.96 -8.99 -0.77
CA ARG A 287 7.10 -8.10 -0.54
C ARG A 287 8.17 -8.27 -1.61
N CYS A 288 8.51 -9.51 -1.96
CA CYS A 288 9.49 -9.80 -3.01
C CYS A 288 9.06 -9.19 -4.35
N ARG A 289 7.78 -9.36 -4.73
CA ARG A 289 7.24 -8.77 -5.97
C ARG A 289 7.28 -7.24 -5.95
N ALA A 290 6.99 -6.62 -4.81
CA ALA A 290 7.06 -5.17 -4.68
C ALA A 290 8.51 -4.63 -4.74
N VAL A 291 9.47 -5.35 -4.17
CA VAL A 291 10.91 -5.02 -4.31
C VAL A 291 11.36 -5.19 -5.76
N ASP A 292 10.86 -6.20 -6.48
CA ASP A 292 11.11 -6.36 -7.92
C ASP A 292 10.63 -5.13 -8.71
N TRP A 293 9.44 -4.62 -8.41
CA TRP A 293 8.92 -3.40 -9.04
C TRP A 293 9.79 -2.16 -8.79
N ALA A 294 10.50 -2.07 -7.66
CA ALA A 294 11.34 -0.92 -7.34
C ALA A 294 12.51 -0.75 -8.32
N TYR A 295 13.04 -1.82 -8.89
CA TYR A 295 14.20 -1.75 -9.80
C TYR A 295 13.92 -2.18 -11.24
N MET A 296 12.86 -2.96 -11.50
CA MET A 296 12.45 -3.41 -12.85
C MET A 296 11.85 -2.31 -13.74
N THR A 297 11.98 -1.04 -13.34
CA THR A 297 11.23 0.07 -13.93
C THR A 297 12.12 1.08 -14.61
N GLY A 298 11.66 1.63 -15.73
CA GLY A 298 12.24 2.84 -16.29
C GLY A 298 12.09 3.98 -15.30
N ILE A 299 13.11 4.83 -15.20
CA ILE A 299 12.99 6.08 -14.42
C ILE A 299 12.36 7.10 -15.35
N PRO A 300 11.17 7.65 -15.04
CA PRO A 300 10.47 8.56 -15.95
C PRO A 300 11.33 9.74 -16.42
N ASN A 301 12.22 10.22 -15.55
CA ASN A 301 13.12 11.34 -15.82
C ASN A 301 14.45 10.93 -16.48
N GLU A 302 14.72 9.63 -16.65
CA GLU A 302 15.96 9.09 -17.24
C GLU A 302 15.62 7.92 -18.20
N PRO A 303 15.05 8.22 -19.39
CA PRO A 303 14.55 7.21 -20.32
C PRO A 303 15.66 6.33 -20.92
N SER A 304 16.94 6.72 -20.79
CA SER A 304 18.08 5.91 -21.20
C SER A 304 18.32 4.67 -20.33
N LEU A 305 17.63 4.57 -19.19
CA LEU A 305 17.70 3.40 -18.32
C LEU A 305 16.53 2.48 -18.64
N GLU A 306 16.80 1.44 -19.43
CA GLU A 306 15.81 0.43 -19.82
C GLU A 306 15.28 -0.37 -18.62
N GLN A 307 14.11 -1.00 -18.81
CA GLN A 307 13.59 -1.98 -17.86
C GLN A 307 14.58 -3.15 -17.75
N THR A 308 15.00 -3.47 -16.53
CA THR A 308 15.93 -4.57 -16.29
C THR A 308 15.23 -5.72 -15.56
N GLY A 309 15.34 -6.93 -16.10
CA GLY A 309 15.10 -8.17 -15.38
C GLY A 309 13.74 -8.83 -15.61
N THR A 310 13.66 -10.10 -15.26
CA THR A 310 12.41 -10.86 -15.19
C THR A 310 11.92 -10.89 -13.73
N PRO A 311 10.60 -10.87 -13.48
CA PRO A 311 10.09 -11.05 -12.13
C PRO A 311 10.65 -12.33 -11.51
N ARG A 312 11.08 -12.28 -10.24
CA ARG A 312 11.60 -13.46 -9.54
C ARG A 312 10.52 -14.50 -9.29
N ILE A 313 9.28 -14.03 -9.15
CA ILE A 313 8.10 -14.87 -8.95
C ILE A 313 7.23 -14.72 -10.20
N ALA A 314 7.19 -15.76 -11.02
CA ALA A 314 6.23 -15.84 -12.11
C ALA A 314 4.82 -16.08 -11.54
N GLU A 315 3.83 -15.36 -12.10
CA GLU A 315 2.43 -15.47 -11.67
C GLU A 315 1.92 -16.91 -11.77
N ALA A 316 2.19 -17.58 -12.90
CA ALA A 316 1.82 -18.98 -13.13
C ALA A 316 2.46 -19.97 -12.14
N ASP A 317 3.70 -19.72 -11.68
CA ASP A 317 4.35 -20.59 -10.70
C ASP A 317 3.74 -20.41 -9.30
N PHE A 318 3.36 -19.18 -8.93
CA PHE A 318 2.69 -18.93 -7.67
C PHE A 318 1.24 -19.46 -7.66
N GLU A 319 0.52 -19.36 -8.79
CA GLU A 319 -0.79 -20.00 -8.96
C GLU A 319 -0.70 -21.53 -8.83
N ARG A 320 0.31 -22.16 -9.43
CA ARG A 320 0.57 -23.60 -9.26
C ARG A 320 0.82 -23.94 -7.79
N PHE A 321 1.65 -23.17 -7.11
CA PHE A 321 1.89 -23.35 -5.67
C PHE A 321 0.58 -23.28 -4.86
N TYR A 322 -0.29 -22.31 -5.16
CA TYR A 322 -1.58 -22.20 -4.48
C TYR A 322 -2.43 -23.46 -4.66
N ASP A 323 -2.55 -23.97 -5.89
CA ASP A 323 -3.33 -25.17 -6.19
C ASP A 323 -2.73 -26.43 -5.52
N GLU A 324 -1.40 -26.55 -5.47
CA GLU A 324 -0.70 -27.66 -4.83
C GLU A 324 -0.86 -27.62 -3.31
N LEU A 325 -0.71 -26.44 -2.69
CA LEU A 325 -0.82 -26.28 -1.24
C LEU A 325 -2.23 -26.59 -0.74
N VAL A 326 -3.27 -26.12 -1.45
CA VAL A 326 -4.66 -26.42 -1.09
C VAL A 326 -4.92 -27.93 -1.06
N LYS A 327 -4.42 -28.66 -2.05
CA LYS A 327 -4.50 -30.13 -2.09
C LYS A 327 -3.69 -30.77 -0.95
N ALA A 328 -2.49 -30.27 -0.69
CA ALA A 328 -1.63 -30.77 0.38
C ALA A 328 -2.29 -30.59 1.76
N LEU A 329 -2.93 -29.43 2.04
CA LEU A 329 -3.63 -29.20 3.29
C LEU A 329 -4.81 -30.15 3.48
N ALA A 330 -5.59 -30.41 2.43
CA ALA A 330 -6.67 -31.40 2.48
C ALA A 330 -6.13 -32.82 2.81
N SER A 331 -4.93 -33.15 2.34
CA SER A 331 -4.32 -34.47 2.59
C SER A 331 -3.98 -34.74 4.06
N LEU A 332 -3.84 -33.71 4.90
CA LEU A 332 -3.69 -33.87 6.36
C LEU A 332 -4.95 -34.50 6.97
N ILE A 333 -6.13 -34.00 6.56
CA ILE A 333 -7.42 -34.52 7.02
C ILE A 333 -7.63 -35.93 6.48
N GLU A 334 -7.26 -36.18 5.21
CA GLU A 334 -7.34 -37.52 4.63
C GLU A 334 -6.45 -38.54 5.35
N ALA A 335 -5.27 -38.11 5.83
CA ALA A 335 -4.37 -38.96 6.59
C ALA A 335 -4.99 -39.42 7.91
N ASP A 336 -5.58 -38.49 8.66
CA ASP A 336 -6.35 -38.83 9.86
C ASP A 336 -7.61 -39.63 9.53
N ALA A 337 -8.30 -39.30 8.44
CA ALA A 337 -9.43 -40.08 7.95
C ALA A 337 -9.02 -41.50 7.51
N GLN A 338 -7.75 -41.78 7.25
CA GLN A 338 -7.29 -43.14 6.98
C GLN A 338 -6.99 -43.88 8.29
N ARG A 339 -6.22 -43.23 9.17
CA ARG A 339 -5.68 -43.80 10.42
C ARG A 339 -6.69 -43.93 11.55
N ALA A 340 -7.53 -42.91 11.76
CA ALA A 340 -8.34 -42.78 12.97
C ALA A 340 -9.32 -43.95 13.14
N ALA A 341 -9.49 -44.36 14.41
CA ALA A 341 -10.52 -45.29 14.81
C ALA A 341 -11.90 -44.59 14.85
N GLU A 342 -12.97 -45.36 14.81
CA GLU A 342 -14.34 -44.85 14.89
C GLU A 342 -14.56 -43.93 16.11
N ALA A 343 -14.01 -44.29 17.27
CA ALA A 343 -14.16 -43.53 18.51
C ALA A 343 -13.51 -42.13 18.47
N ASP A 344 -12.48 -41.94 17.65
CA ASP A 344 -11.72 -40.69 17.57
C ASP A 344 -12.27 -39.73 16.51
N ALA A 345 -13.09 -40.24 15.57
CA ALA A 345 -13.55 -39.52 14.40
C ALA A 345 -14.26 -38.21 14.75
N ARG A 346 -15.15 -38.25 15.76
CA ARG A 346 -15.90 -37.05 16.22
C ARG A 346 -14.96 -35.98 16.75
N THR A 347 -14.04 -36.35 17.63
CA THR A 347 -13.12 -35.41 18.26
C THR A 347 -12.24 -34.73 17.21
N LEU A 348 -11.65 -35.49 16.29
CA LEU A 348 -10.81 -34.94 15.23
C LEU A 348 -11.62 -34.04 14.28
N TYR A 349 -12.81 -34.47 13.87
CA TYR A 349 -13.69 -33.68 13.00
C TYR A 349 -13.98 -32.30 13.62
N LEU A 350 -14.39 -32.28 14.89
CA LEU A 350 -14.71 -31.05 15.61
C LEU A 350 -13.48 -30.17 15.89
N GLN A 351 -12.28 -30.75 15.95
CA GLN A 351 -11.03 -29.99 16.08
C GLN A 351 -10.57 -29.37 14.75
N TYR A 352 -10.85 -30.01 13.61
CA TYR A 352 -10.49 -29.45 12.29
C TYR A 352 -11.33 -28.23 11.92
N LEU A 353 -12.63 -28.23 12.20
CA LEU A 353 -13.53 -27.14 11.80
C LEU A 353 -13.09 -25.74 12.28
N PRO A 354 -12.77 -25.50 13.57
CA PRO A 354 -12.37 -24.17 14.05
C PRO A 354 -11.01 -23.71 13.50
N VAL A 355 -10.14 -24.63 13.05
CA VAL A 355 -8.87 -24.27 12.42
C VAL A 355 -9.05 -23.95 10.93
N LEU A 356 -9.93 -24.69 10.25
CA LEU A 356 -10.25 -24.46 8.84
C LEU A 356 -11.00 -23.15 8.61
N ALA A 357 -11.96 -22.82 9.48
CA ALA A 357 -12.82 -21.65 9.32
C ALA A 357 -12.07 -20.33 9.09
N PRO A 358 -11.10 -19.92 9.95
CA PRO A 358 -10.34 -18.68 9.72
C PRO A 358 -9.40 -18.78 8.51
N LEU A 359 -8.97 -19.97 8.11
CA LEU A 359 -8.10 -20.15 6.94
C LEU A 359 -8.90 -20.04 5.63
N VAL A 360 -10.09 -20.63 5.57
CA VAL A 360 -11.04 -20.49 4.45
C VAL A 360 -11.50 -19.04 4.31
N ALA A 361 -11.82 -18.35 5.41
CA ALA A 361 -12.17 -16.94 5.35
C ALA A 361 -11.01 -16.03 4.87
N ALA A 362 -9.76 -16.51 4.99
CA ALA A 362 -8.59 -15.80 4.52
C ALA A 362 -8.31 -15.99 3.03
N THR A 363 -8.93 -16.96 2.34
CA THR A 363 -8.73 -17.19 0.90
C THR A 363 -9.61 -16.28 0.04
N ARG A 364 -9.14 -16.00 -1.17
CA ARG A 364 -9.86 -15.19 -2.17
C ARG A 364 -11.07 -15.91 -2.78
N ASP A 365 -11.00 -17.24 -2.84
CA ASP A 365 -11.96 -18.11 -3.51
C ASP A 365 -12.30 -19.34 -2.64
N ASP A 366 -13.25 -20.14 -3.11
CA ASP A 366 -13.75 -21.32 -2.41
C ASP A 366 -12.85 -22.57 -2.58
N LYS A 367 -11.69 -22.47 -3.25
CA LYS A 367 -10.87 -23.65 -3.58
C LYS A 367 -10.47 -24.45 -2.35
N LEU A 368 -10.08 -23.78 -1.26
CA LEU A 368 -9.71 -24.46 -0.02
C LEU A 368 -10.91 -25.20 0.57
N ALA A 369 -12.06 -24.54 0.70
CA ALA A 369 -13.29 -25.14 1.20
C ALA A 369 -13.69 -26.37 0.37
N LEU A 370 -13.66 -26.26 -0.96
CA LEU A 370 -13.99 -27.35 -1.88
C LEU A 370 -12.99 -28.52 -1.80
N ALA A 371 -11.71 -28.24 -1.52
CA ALA A 371 -10.69 -29.28 -1.41
C ALA A 371 -10.77 -30.05 -0.08
N VAL A 372 -11.08 -29.37 1.03
CA VAL A 372 -11.11 -30.01 2.36
C VAL A 372 -12.44 -30.72 2.65
N GLN A 373 -13.55 -30.30 2.04
CA GLN A 373 -14.87 -30.88 2.32
C GLN A 373 -14.92 -32.40 2.07
N PRO A 374 -14.43 -32.95 0.93
CA PRO A 374 -14.41 -34.39 0.73
C PRO A 374 -13.54 -35.14 1.76
N ALA A 375 -12.48 -34.51 2.26
CA ALA A 375 -11.62 -35.11 3.29
C ALA A 375 -12.33 -35.14 4.65
N LEU A 376 -13.08 -34.09 5.00
CA LEU A 376 -13.94 -34.04 6.18
C LEU A 376 -15.05 -35.10 6.10
N ASP A 377 -15.65 -35.30 4.93
CA ASP A 377 -16.69 -36.31 4.73
C ASP A 377 -16.14 -37.73 4.93
N LYS A 378 -14.92 -38.01 4.44
CA LYS A 378 -14.22 -39.28 4.69
C LYS A 378 -13.94 -39.50 6.18
N LEU A 379 -13.51 -38.46 6.90
CA LEU A 379 -13.28 -38.53 8.34
C LEU A 379 -14.59 -38.82 9.10
N ALA A 380 -15.66 -38.11 8.74
CA ALA A 380 -16.98 -38.32 9.33
C ALA A 380 -17.51 -39.75 9.09
N ALA A 381 -17.28 -40.30 7.89
CA ALA A 381 -17.71 -41.64 7.51
C ALA A 381 -17.07 -42.77 8.34
N LYS A 382 -16.00 -42.50 9.11
CA LYS A 382 -15.44 -43.45 10.07
C LYS A 382 -16.40 -43.81 11.21
N SER A 383 -17.36 -42.94 11.51
CA SER A 383 -18.41 -43.21 12.48
C SER A 383 -19.78 -43.00 11.81
N PRO A 384 -20.57 -44.08 11.58
CA PRO A 384 -21.91 -43.97 11.01
C PRO A 384 -22.82 -43.05 11.84
N ALA A 385 -22.65 -43.05 13.16
CA ALA A 385 -23.38 -42.17 14.07
C ALA A 385 -23.07 -40.69 13.80
N LEU A 386 -21.78 -40.34 13.70
CA LEU A 386 -21.33 -38.98 13.38
C LEU A 386 -21.80 -38.54 11.99
N ALA A 387 -21.63 -39.39 10.97
CA ALA A 387 -22.06 -39.08 9.61
C ALA A 387 -23.58 -38.80 9.55
N LYS A 388 -24.38 -39.59 10.27
CA LYS A 388 -25.83 -39.37 10.39
C LYS A 388 -26.15 -38.07 11.13
N GLU A 389 -25.42 -37.74 12.19
CA GLU A 389 -25.60 -36.50 12.94
C GLU A 389 -25.28 -35.26 12.10
N ILE A 390 -24.16 -35.27 11.37
CA ILE A 390 -23.78 -34.20 10.44
C ILE A 390 -24.85 -34.05 9.35
N ALA A 391 -25.28 -35.15 8.73
CA ALA A 391 -26.32 -35.11 7.71
C ALA A 391 -27.65 -34.55 8.25
N THR A 392 -28.03 -34.92 9.47
CA THR A 392 -29.23 -34.40 10.15
C THR A 392 -29.09 -32.91 10.45
N TYR A 393 -27.94 -32.49 10.95
CA TYR A 393 -27.63 -31.09 11.23
C TYR A 393 -27.69 -30.25 9.95
N VAL A 394 -26.99 -30.67 8.88
CA VAL A 394 -27.00 -29.98 7.59
C VAL A 394 -28.43 -29.91 7.03
N ALA A 395 -29.20 -31.00 7.10
CA ALA A 395 -30.59 -30.98 6.65
C ALA A 395 -31.46 -29.97 7.45
N ALA A 396 -31.17 -29.77 8.73
CA ALA A 396 -31.88 -28.82 9.58
C ALA A 396 -31.46 -27.36 9.33
N THR A 397 -30.18 -27.09 9.04
CA THR A 397 -29.65 -25.72 8.97
C THR A 397 -29.50 -25.17 7.56
N HIS A 398 -29.33 -26.02 6.55
CA HIS A 398 -28.90 -25.59 5.20
C HIS A 398 -29.91 -24.69 4.48
N GLU A 399 -31.18 -25.09 4.44
CA GLU A 399 -32.21 -24.27 3.79
C GLU A 399 -32.46 -22.96 4.54
N LEU A 400 -32.31 -22.97 5.87
CA LEU A 400 -32.36 -21.75 6.68
C LEU A 400 -31.20 -20.80 6.33
N LEU A 401 -29.96 -21.31 6.27
CA LEU A 401 -28.79 -20.53 5.85
C LEU A 401 -28.96 -19.96 4.43
N ARG A 402 -29.44 -20.76 3.48
CA ARG A 402 -29.77 -20.29 2.11
C ARG A 402 -30.80 -19.18 2.11
N TRP A 403 -31.86 -19.30 2.91
CA TRP A 403 -32.88 -18.25 3.04
C TRP A 403 -32.30 -16.97 3.66
N ARG A 404 -31.50 -17.09 4.72
CA ARG A 404 -30.81 -15.96 5.35
C ARG A 404 -29.85 -15.27 4.39
N GLU A 405 -29.08 -16.02 3.63
CA GLU A 405 -28.15 -15.51 2.62
C GLU A 405 -28.89 -14.69 1.55
N ARG A 406 -29.94 -15.26 0.96
CA ARG A 406 -30.76 -14.55 -0.04
C ARG A 406 -31.39 -13.28 0.53
N THR A 407 -31.85 -13.33 1.78
CA THR A 407 -32.46 -12.18 2.46
C THR A 407 -31.43 -11.08 2.69
N ALA A 408 -30.26 -11.42 3.23
CA ALA A 408 -29.17 -10.47 3.46
C ALA A 408 -28.68 -9.86 2.14
N GLN A 409 -28.54 -10.66 1.08
CA GLN A 409 -28.17 -10.20 -0.26
C GLN A 409 -29.22 -9.27 -0.86
N ALA A 410 -30.52 -9.59 -0.74
CA ALA A 410 -31.60 -8.74 -1.25
C ALA A 410 -31.66 -7.39 -0.52
N GLN A 411 -31.48 -7.39 0.80
CA GLN A 411 -31.43 -6.16 1.60
C GLN A 411 -30.21 -5.30 1.24
N ALA A 412 -29.03 -5.92 1.13
CA ALA A 412 -27.81 -5.23 0.70
C ALA A 412 -27.94 -4.65 -0.72
N ALA A 413 -28.48 -5.41 -1.67
CA ALA A 413 -28.73 -4.95 -3.03
C ALA A 413 -29.70 -3.75 -3.06
N SER A 414 -30.76 -3.78 -2.26
CA SER A 414 -31.68 -2.65 -2.12
C SER A 414 -30.99 -1.42 -1.54
N ALA A 415 -30.15 -1.58 -0.51
CA ALA A 415 -29.42 -0.47 0.11
C ALA A 415 -28.31 0.09 -0.79
N ALA A 416 -27.69 -0.77 -1.60
CA ALA A 416 -26.63 -0.43 -2.55
C ALA A 416 -27.14 0.25 -3.84
N ALA A 417 -28.43 0.17 -4.16
CA ALA A 417 -28.97 0.63 -5.45
C ALA A 417 -28.67 2.10 -5.79
N ALA A 418 -28.49 2.96 -4.79
CA ALA A 418 -28.14 4.37 -4.95
C ALA A 418 -26.65 4.69 -4.72
N MET A 419 -25.82 3.67 -4.47
CA MET A 419 -24.40 3.81 -4.13
C MET A 419 -23.53 3.31 -5.27
N LEU A 420 -22.35 3.91 -5.42
CA LEU A 420 -21.40 3.51 -6.47
C LEU A 420 -20.43 2.44 -5.94
N PRO A 421 -20.17 1.34 -6.67
CA PRO A 421 -19.08 0.43 -6.32
C PRO A 421 -17.74 1.19 -6.20
N SER A 422 -16.93 0.85 -5.20
CA SER A 422 -15.71 1.62 -4.89
C SER A 422 -14.71 1.67 -6.04
N ASP A 423 -14.61 0.60 -6.84
CA ASP A 423 -13.78 0.50 -8.04
C ASP A 423 -14.22 1.48 -9.13
N GLN A 424 -15.52 1.68 -9.31
CA GLN A 424 -16.05 2.70 -10.21
C GLN A 424 -15.92 4.11 -9.63
N ALA A 425 -16.06 4.24 -8.30
CA ALA A 425 -15.95 5.50 -7.60
C ALA A 425 -14.54 6.11 -7.73
N VAL A 426 -13.50 5.31 -7.50
CA VAL A 426 -12.11 5.79 -7.66
C VAL A 426 -11.81 6.22 -9.10
N VAL A 427 -12.37 5.55 -10.10
CA VAL A 427 -12.26 6.01 -11.50
C VAL A 427 -12.88 7.40 -11.65
N LYS A 428 -14.12 7.60 -11.17
CA LYS A 428 -14.80 8.91 -11.23
C LYS A 428 -14.02 10.02 -10.52
N PHE A 429 -13.43 9.73 -9.36
CA PHE A 429 -12.73 10.74 -8.55
C PHE A 429 -11.41 11.20 -9.19
N PHE A 430 -10.71 10.30 -9.86
CA PHE A 430 -9.36 10.54 -10.37
C PHE A 430 -9.25 10.58 -11.89
N LEU A 431 -10.35 10.50 -12.63
CA LEU A 431 -10.37 10.70 -14.07
C LEU A 431 -10.00 12.14 -14.44
N SER A 432 -9.02 12.30 -15.34
CA SER A 432 -8.63 13.60 -15.84
C SER A 432 -9.76 14.27 -16.63
N GLU A 433 -9.98 15.56 -16.40
CA GLU A 433 -11.04 16.35 -17.04
C GLU A 433 -10.65 17.83 -17.07
N GLY A 434 -10.72 18.46 -18.24
CA GLY A 434 -10.23 19.83 -18.41
C GLY A 434 -8.76 19.96 -18.01
N ASP A 435 -8.47 20.89 -17.10
CA ASP A 435 -7.13 21.11 -16.55
C ASP A 435 -6.72 20.12 -15.45
N TYR A 436 -7.67 19.35 -14.92
CA TYR A 436 -7.39 18.35 -13.89
C TYR A 436 -6.70 17.13 -14.51
N ARG A 437 -5.45 16.89 -14.14
CA ARG A 437 -4.63 15.77 -14.65
C ARG A 437 -5.00 14.40 -14.08
N GLY A 438 -5.53 14.36 -12.86
CA GLY A 438 -5.95 13.14 -12.17
C GLY A 438 -4.87 12.05 -12.10
N LEU A 439 -5.31 10.80 -11.94
CA LEU A 439 -4.46 9.60 -11.98
C LEU A 439 -4.70 8.74 -13.24
N LEU A 440 -5.81 9.01 -13.94
CA LEU A 440 -6.25 8.28 -15.13
C LEU A 440 -6.46 9.21 -16.31
N THR A 441 -6.44 8.64 -17.51
CA THR A 441 -6.78 9.34 -18.76
C THR A 441 -8.16 8.89 -19.25
N PRO A 442 -8.85 9.65 -20.13
CA PRO A 442 -10.11 9.21 -20.70
C PRO A 442 -10.00 7.96 -21.60
N VAL A 443 -8.77 7.60 -22.00
CA VAL A 443 -8.47 6.42 -22.82
C VAL A 443 -8.30 5.16 -21.96
N ILE A 444 -7.83 5.31 -20.72
CA ILE A 444 -7.52 4.20 -19.82
C ILE A 444 -8.35 4.37 -18.54
N LEU A 445 -9.48 3.66 -18.48
CA LEU A 445 -10.45 3.76 -17.39
C LEU A 445 -10.28 2.69 -16.31
N ASP A 446 -9.42 1.69 -16.51
CA ASP A 446 -9.12 0.69 -15.49
C ASP A 446 -8.16 1.28 -14.44
N PHE A 447 -8.61 1.32 -13.19
CA PHE A 447 -7.84 1.87 -12.07
C PHE A 447 -6.55 1.08 -11.77
N VAL A 448 -6.39 -0.14 -12.29
CA VAL A 448 -5.10 -0.85 -12.34
C VAL A 448 -4.02 -0.10 -13.13
N HIS A 449 -4.34 1.01 -13.80
CA HIS A 449 -3.37 1.88 -14.47
C HIS A 449 -3.21 3.25 -13.79
N ALA A 450 -3.66 3.41 -12.54
CA ALA A 450 -3.50 4.66 -11.81
C ALA A 450 -2.01 5.02 -11.62
N VAL A 451 -1.63 6.21 -12.12
CA VAL A 451 -0.26 6.75 -12.03
C VAL A 451 -0.28 8.23 -11.67
N LEU A 452 0.79 8.71 -11.04
CA LEU A 452 1.01 10.14 -10.84
C LEU A 452 1.23 10.83 -12.18
N ARG A 453 0.38 11.82 -12.48
CA ARG A 453 0.48 12.70 -13.66
C ARG A 453 0.67 14.17 -13.31
N ALA A 454 0.61 14.48 -12.02
CA ALA A 454 0.83 15.77 -11.40
C ALA A 454 1.23 15.55 -9.94
N SER A 455 1.60 16.61 -9.23
CA SER A 455 1.95 16.50 -7.82
C SER A 455 0.72 16.18 -6.95
N ALA A 456 0.91 15.50 -5.82
CA ALA A 456 -0.18 15.20 -4.89
C ALA A 456 -0.98 16.45 -4.45
N PRO A 457 -0.34 17.62 -4.18
CA PRO A 457 -1.06 18.87 -3.91
C PRO A 457 -1.95 19.38 -5.04
N GLU A 458 -1.70 18.98 -6.30
CA GLU A 458 -2.55 19.33 -7.44
C GLU A 458 -3.68 18.32 -7.64
N VAL A 459 -3.42 17.03 -7.35
CA VAL A 459 -4.41 15.97 -7.56
C VAL A 459 -5.48 15.97 -6.45
N ILE A 460 -5.04 16.07 -5.20
CA ILE A 460 -5.90 15.80 -4.04
C ILE A 460 -7.05 16.81 -3.86
N PRO A 461 -6.88 18.13 -4.03
CA PRO A 461 -7.97 19.08 -3.79
C PRO A 461 -9.21 18.81 -4.68
N THR A 462 -9.00 18.62 -5.98
CA THR A 462 -10.08 18.32 -6.93
C THR A 462 -10.67 16.93 -6.67
N ALA A 463 -9.83 15.91 -6.41
CA ALA A 463 -10.31 14.59 -6.02
C ALA A 463 -11.15 14.64 -4.73
N SER A 464 -10.79 15.48 -3.77
CA SER A 464 -11.53 15.65 -2.50
C SER A 464 -12.91 16.25 -2.71
N GLN A 465 -13.04 17.24 -3.60
CA GLN A 465 -14.36 17.78 -3.97
C GLN A 465 -15.26 16.72 -4.64
N ARG A 466 -14.65 15.78 -5.37
CA ARG A 466 -15.37 14.70 -6.07
C ARG A 466 -15.69 13.51 -5.16
N ALA A 467 -14.85 13.21 -4.18
CA ALA A 467 -14.88 11.97 -3.40
C ALA A 467 -15.57 12.12 -2.05
N LEU A 468 -15.31 13.21 -1.31
CA LEU A 468 -15.82 13.35 0.05
C LEU A 468 -17.35 13.36 0.07
N GLU A 469 -17.92 12.67 1.05
CA GLU A 469 -19.36 12.47 1.25
C GLU A 469 -20.08 11.69 0.14
N GLN A 470 -19.35 11.19 -0.88
CA GLN A 470 -19.95 10.26 -1.83
C GLN A 470 -20.22 8.91 -1.15
N SER A 471 -21.41 8.36 -1.41
CA SER A 471 -21.77 7.02 -0.95
C SER A 471 -21.19 5.97 -1.88
N VAL A 472 -20.43 5.04 -1.29
CA VAL A 472 -19.78 3.94 -2.01
C VAL A 472 -20.10 2.60 -1.37
N VAL A 473 -19.99 1.53 -2.17
CA VAL A 473 -20.02 0.14 -1.69
C VAL A 473 -18.62 -0.44 -1.79
N VAL A 474 -18.13 -0.97 -0.67
CA VAL A 474 -16.87 -1.73 -0.57
C VAL A 474 -17.18 -3.19 -0.28
N ASN A 475 -16.33 -4.09 -0.76
CA ASN A 475 -16.52 -5.55 -0.67
C ASN A 475 -15.32 -6.22 -0.01
N ASP A 476 -15.50 -7.48 0.41
CA ASP A 476 -14.46 -8.33 1.01
C ASP A 476 -13.79 -7.68 2.23
N ILE A 477 -14.58 -7.48 3.28
CA ILE A 477 -14.17 -6.80 4.49
C ILE A 477 -13.68 -7.84 5.49
N VAL A 478 -12.49 -7.62 6.01
CA VAL A 478 -11.92 -8.37 7.13
C VAL A 478 -11.79 -7.49 8.36
N GLY A 479 -12.15 -8.03 9.52
CA GLY A 479 -11.91 -7.33 10.78
C GLY A 479 -10.47 -7.46 11.24
N LEU A 480 -9.93 -6.33 11.72
CA LEU A 480 -8.60 -6.26 12.30
C LEU A 480 -8.64 -6.60 13.80
N SER A 481 -7.48 -6.96 14.34
CA SER A 481 -7.30 -7.29 15.77
C SER A 481 -7.87 -6.19 16.67
N GLY A 482 -8.84 -6.56 17.51
CA GLY A 482 -9.59 -5.63 18.37
C GLY A 482 -11.03 -5.34 17.92
N GLY A 483 -11.46 -5.84 16.76
CA GLY A 483 -12.87 -5.99 16.35
C GLY A 483 -13.63 -4.70 16.00
N LYS A 484 -13.01 -3.53 16.12
CA LYS A 484 -13.65 -2.22 15.87
C LYS A 484 -13.29 -1.60 14.54
N LEU A 485 -12.28 -2.13 13.86
CA LEU A 485 -11.78 -1.64 12.58
C LEU A 485 -11.77 -2.79 11.59
N GLY A 486 -12.15 -2.50 10.36
CA GLY A 486 -12.13 -3.43 9.25
C GLY A 486 -11.41 -2.84 8.06
N VAL A 487 -10.96 -3.72 7.19
CA VAL A 487 -10.34 -3.38 5.91
C VAL A 487 -11.10 -4.10 4.81
N ALA A 488 -11.64 -3.35 3.86
CA ALA A 488 -12.01 -3.91 2.57
C ALA A 488 -10.71 -4.20 1.82
N ARG A 489 -10.47 -5.47 1.46
CA ARG A 489 -9.19 -5.93 0.93
C ARG A 489 -8.79 -5.21 -0.36
N TYR A 490 -7.49 -5.18 -0.61
CA TYR A 490 -6.90 -4.60 -1.81
C TYR A 490 -7.41 -5.26 -3.07
N LYS A 491 -7.96 -4.45 -3.98
CA LYS A 491 -8.38 -4.86 -5.31
C LYS A 491 -8.22 -3.69 -6.27
N SER A 492 -7.65 -3.92 -7.45
CA SER A 492 -7.57 -2.90 -8.51
C SER A 492 -7.04 -1.54 -8.02
N ARG A 493 -5.90 -1.53 -7.33
CA ARG A 493 -5.23 -0.32 -6.79
C ARG A 493 -6.03 0.54 -5.83
N HIS A 494 -7.00 -0.05 -5.14
CA HIS A 494 -7.60 0.59 -4.00
C HIS A 494 -7.97 -0.41 -2.92
N TYR A 495 -8.15 0.12 -1.71
CA TYR A 495 -8.69 -0.59 -0.56
C TYR A 495 -9.42 0.41 0.33
N ALA A 496 -10.16 -0.06 1.33
CA ALA A 496 -10.85 0.84 2.24
C ALA A 496 -10.65 0.44 3.70
N THR A 497 -10.66 1.42 4.58
CA THR A 497 -10.76 1.24 6.03
C THR A 497 -12.14 1.69 6.48
N LEU A 498 -12.68 1.00 7.48
CA LEU A 498 -13.98 1.31 8.03
C LEU A 498 -14.05 0.93 9.52
N THR A 499 -14.93 1.61 10.24
CA THR A 499 -15.30 1.19 11.59
C THR A 499 -16.30 0.04 11.51
N LEU A 500 -16.10 -1.00 12.29
CA LEU A 500 -17.01 -2.15 12.31
C LEU A 500 -18.07 -1.97 13.40
N PRO A 501 -19.33 -2.32 13.11
CA PRO A 501 -20.38 -2.28 14.11
C PRO A 501 -20.27 -3.44 15.08
N GLU A 502 -20.88 -3.29 16.25
CA GLU A 502 -21.10 -4.41 17.16
C GLU A 502 -22.19 -5.33 16.58
N ALA A 503 -21.85 -6.60 16.38
CA ALA A 503 -22.75 -7.61 15.80
C ALA A 503 -23.09 -8.74 16.79
N SER A 504 -22.92 -8.52 18.10
CA SER A 504 -23.14 -9.51 19.16
C SER A 504 -24.54 -10.14 19.09
N ASP A 505 -25.57 -9.32 18.88
CA ASP A 505 -26.96 -9.77 18.79
C ASP A 505 -27.23 -10.63 17.55
N GLU A 506 -26.68 -10.22 16.40
CA GLU A 506 -26.82 -10.99 15.15
C GLU A 506 -26.02 -12.29 15.19
N LEU A 507 -24.85 -12.29 15.84
CA LEU A 507 -24.10 -13.51 16.12
C LEU A 507 -24.90 -14.46 17.01
N ALA A 508 -25.53 -13.96 18.09
CA ALA A 508 -26.35 -14.78 18.98
C ALA A 508 -27.57 -15.38 18.24
N ARG A 509 -28.24 -14.59 17.39
CA ARG A 509 -29.32 -15.08 16.52
C ARG A 509 -28.83 -16.14 15.54
N LEU A 510 -27.66 -15.94 14.93
CA LEU A 510 -27.06 -16.94 14.04
C LEU A 510 -26.70 -18.22 14.77
N GLN A 511 -26.18 -18.15 16.00
CA GLN A 511 -25.93 -19.33 16.83
C GLN A 511 -27.23 -20.08 17.15
N GLN A 512 -28.30 -19.36 17.50
CA GLN A 512 -29.60 -19.96 17.78
C GLN A 512 -30.18 -20.68 16.56
N ASP A 513 -30.16 -20.04 15.39
CA ASP A 513 -30.63 -20.62 14.12
C ASP A 513 -29.80 -21.84 13.69
N LEU A 514 -28.50 -21.84 14.02
CA LEU A 514 -27.60 -22.96 13.79
C LEU A 514 -27.64 -24.01 14.92
N MET A 515 -28.55 -23.87 15.88
CA MET A 515 -28.70 -24.78 17.03
C MET A 515 -27.39 -24.98 17.81
N VAL A 516 -26.54 -23.96 17.84
CA VAL A 516 -25.23 -24.02 18.51
C VAL A 516 -25.40 -23.63 19.97
N THR A 517 -24.92 -24.49 20.86
CA THR A 517 -24.87 -24.27 22.31
C THR A 517 -23.48 -24.57 22.85
N ALA A 518 -23.26 -24.40 24.16
CA ALA A 518 -22.01 -24.79 24.79
C ALA A 518 -21.75 -26.30 24.70
N GLU A 519 -22.81 -27.12 24.62
CA GLU A 519 -22.73 -28.58 24.58
C GLU A 519 -22.84 -29.13 23.17
N GLN A 520 -23.39 -28.35 22.23
CA GLN A 520 -23.60 -28.73 20.83
C GLN A 520 -22.94 -27.71 19.90
N PRO A 521 -21.70 -27.96 19.44
CA PRO A 521 -21.03 -27.10 18.47
C PRO A 521 -21.65 -27.25 17.07
N ALA A 522 -21.38 -26.29 16.19
CA ALA A 522 -21.73 -26.40 14.77
C ALA A 522 -21.01 -27.60 14.13
N LEU A 523 -21.74 -28.37 13.32
CA LEU A 523 -21.27 -29.63 12.73
C LEU A 523 -20.96 -29.55 11.23
N SER A 524 -21.03 -28.37 10.61
CA SER A 524 -20.64 -28.17 9.21
C SER A 524 -19.61 -27.07 9.07
N LEU A 525 -18.71 -27.21 8.09
CA LEU A 525 -17.70 -26.19 7.79
C LEU A 525 -18.35 -24.84 7.46
N GLU A 526 -19.44 -24.85 6.67
CA GLU A 526 -20.20 -23.64 6.35
C GLU A 526 -20.71 -22.91 7.60
N SER A 527 -21.24 -23.65 8.58
CA SER A 527 -21.73 -23.07 9.84
C SER A 527 -20.59 -22.49 10.68
N VAL A 528 -19.46 -23.19 10.78
CA VAL A 528 -18.32 -22.70 11.56
C VAL A 528 -17.68 -21.48 10.90
N VAL A 529 -17.53 -21.47 9.57
CA VAL A 529 -17.09 -20.29 8.80
C VAL A 529 -18.04 -19.11 9.01
N ALA A 530 -19.36 -19.34 8.99
CA ALA A 530 -20.36 -18.30 9.23
C ALA A 530 -20.21 -17.64 10.61
N LEU A 531 -20.07 -18.47 11.64
CA LEU A 531 -19.93 -18.00 13.02
C LEU A 531 -18.59 -17.29 13.23
N GLU A 532 -17.52 -17.83 12.65
CA GLU A 532 -16.19 -17.24 12.79
C GLU A 532 -16.08 -15.91 12.03
N ALA A 533 -16.65 -15.82 10.83
CA ALA A 533 -16.74 -14.56 10.09
C ALA A 533 -17.48 -13.48 10.89
N ALA A 534 -18.63 -13.81 11.46
CA ALA A 534 -19.37 -12.88 12.31
C ALA A 534 -18.58 -12.45 13.56
N ARG A 535 -17.87 -13.36 14.23
CA ARG A 535 -17.01 -13.04 15.39
C ARG A 535 -15.84 -12.13 15.04
N GLN A 536 -15.21 -12.39 13.90
CA GLN A 536 -14.05 -11.61 13.45
C GLN A 536 -14.45 -10.27 12.84
N GLY A 537 -15.75 -10.04 12.57
CA GLY A 537 -16.20 -8.85 11.85
C GLY A 537 -15.86 -8.90 10.37
N ASN A 538 -15.87 -10.10 9.78
CA ASN A 538 -15.72 -10.29 8.34
C ASN A 538 -17.08 -10.09 7.68
N TYR A 539 -17.15 -9.18 6.72
CA TYR A 539 -18.37 -8.82 6.01
C TYR A 539 -18.16 -8.97 4.51
N VAL A 540 -19.21 -9.39 3.80
CA VAL A 540 -19.20 -9.50 2.34
C VAL A 540 -19.12 -8.11 1.71
N ALA A 541 -19.88 -7.16 2.25
CA ALA A 541 -19.93 -5.79 1.76
C ALA A 541 -20.30 -4.80 2.87
N ALA A 542 -19.99 -3.52 2.64
CA ALA A 542 -20.49 -2.41 3.41
C ALA A 542 -20.73 -1.22 2.49
N GLY A 543 -21.76 -0.45 2.78
CA GLY A 543 -22.06 0.79 2.08
C GLY A 543 -22.00 1.97 3.02
N GLY A 544 -21.44 3.09 2.56
CA GLY A 544 -21.21 4.22 3.44
C GLY A 544 -20.62 5.43 2.72
N ALA A 545 -20.48 6.53 3.45
CA ALA A 545 -19.91 7.77 2.92
C ALA A 545 -18.38 7.76 3.02
N VAL A 546 -17.70 8.22 1.97
CA VAL A 546 -16.25 8.47 1.99
C VAL A 546 -15.98 9.70 2.87
N LYS A 547 -15.28 9.50 3.99
CA LYS A 547 -14.91 10.57 4.94
C LYS A 547 -13.47 11.06 4.78
N GLY A 548 -12.69 10.32 4.01
CA GLY A 548 -11.32 10.66 3.67
C GLY A 548 -10.76 9.70 2.62
N PHE A 549 -9.65 10.09 2.02
CA PHE A 549 -8.82 9.19 1.24
C PHE A 549 -7.35 9.60 1.32
N TYR A 550 -6.48 8.67 0.98
CA TYR A 550 -5.03 8.82 0.94
C TYR A 550 -4.50 8.25 -0.36
N LEU A 551 -3.48 8.91 -0.90
CA LEU A 551 -2.72 8.44 -2.04
C LEU A 551 -1.43 7.79 -1.54
N GLU A 552 -1.20 6.53 -1.89
CA GLU A 552 -0.04 5.76 -1.43
C GLU A 552 0.79 5.28 -2.63
N GLY A 553 2.10 5.20 -2.48
CA GLY A 553 2.95 4.57 -3.49
C GLY A 553 2.72 3.06 -3.53
N LEU A 554 2.59 2.48 -4.74
CA LEU A 554 2.34 1.05 -4.90
C LEU A 554 3.48 0.19 -4.31
N ILE A 555 4.73 0.56 -4.63
CA ILE A 555 5.94 -0.10 -4.16
C ILE A 555 6.04 -0.04 -2.62
N PRO A 556 6.08 1.16 -1.98
CA PRO A 556 6.25 1.26 -0.54
C PRO A 556 5.16 0.56 0.26
N ARG A 557 3.90 0.59 -0.21
CA ARG A 557 2.78 -0.12 0.43
C ARG A 557 3.04 -1.61 0.63
N PHE A 558 3.59 -2.27 -0.39
CA PHE A 558 3.75 -3.72 -0.40
C PHE A 558 5.14 -4.19 -0.01
N ALA A 559 6.19 -3.44 -0.35
CA ALA A 559 7.57 -3.79 -0.02
C ALA A 559 7.80 -3.84 1.51
N THR A 560 7.07 -3.00 2.25
CA THR A 560 7.14 -2.92 3.73
C THR A 560 5.89 -3.45 4.42
N LEU A 561 4.98 -4.12 3.69
CA LEU A 561 3.70 -4.62 4.23
C LEU A 561 3.96 -5.44 5.48
N ARG A 562 3.43 -5.05 6.63
CA ARG A 562 3.71 -5.73 7.90
C ARG A 562 2.85 -6.98 8.10
N PRO A 563 3.28 -7.96 8.92
CA PRO A 563 2.51 -9.19 9.16
C PRO A 563 1.07 -8.92 9.63
N GLU A 564 0.86 -7.88 10.44
CA GLU A 564 -0.46 -7.51 10.95
C GLU A 564 -1.39 -6.99 9.84
N ALA A 565 -0.81 -6.40 8.79
CA ALA A 565 -1.53 -5.88 7.63
C ALA A 565 -1.62 -6.89 6.48
N GLN A 566 -1.12 -8.12 6.65
CA GLN A 566 -1.13 -9.14 5.59
C GLN A 566 -2.54 -9.42 5.07
N GLN A 567 -3.56 -9.32 5.93
CA GLN A 567 -4.96 -9.55 5.57
C GLN A 567 -5.51 -8.54 4.55
N LEU A 568 -4.78 -7.46 4.27
CA LEU A 568 -5.06 -6.55 3.15
C LEU A 568 -5.11 -7.29 1.82
N VAL A 569 -4.37 -8.39 1.68
CA VAL A 569 -4.39 -9.24 0.48
C VAL A 569 -4.85 -10.64 0.88
N ALA A 570 -5.94 -11.11 0.27
CA ALA A 570 -6.45 -12.46 0.48
C ALA A 570 -5.40 -13.50 0.08
N LEU A 571 -5.37 -14.63 0.79
CA LEU A 571 -4.56 -15.78 0.40
C LEU A 571 -5.05 -16.34 -0.94
N GLY A 572 -4.12 -16.70 -1.81
CA GLY A 572 -4.40 -17.23 -3.14
C GLY A 572 -3.41 -16.67 -4.16
N PRO A 573 -3.85 -16.42 -5.41
CA PRO A 573 -3.01 -15.75 -6.41
C PRO A 573 -2.56 -14.37 -5.92
N LEU A 574 -1.33 -13.99 -6.25
CA LEU A 574 -0.82 -12.65 -5.97
C LEU A 574 -1.66 -11.59 -6.70
N PRO A 575 -1.76 -10.35 -6.19
CA PRO A 575 -2.48 -9.30 -6.88
C PRO A 575 -1.99 -9.13 -8.31
N ALA A 576 -2.92 -9.22 -9.27
CA ALA A 576 -2.62 -9.00 -10.67
C ALA A 576 -2.35 -7.51 -10.88
N GLU A 577 -1.11 -7.17 -11.21
CA GLU A 577 -0.73 -5.84 -11.64
C GLU A 577 -0.40 -5.89 -13.13
N VAL A 578 -1.02 -5.02 -13.92
CA VAL A 578 -0.69 -4.92 -15.35
C VAL A 578 0.75 -4.43 -15.46
N PRO A 579 1.65 -5.18 -16.13
CA PRO A 579 3.05 -4.80 -16.29
C PRO A 579 3.11 -3.48 -17.06
N PRO A 580 3.52 -2.37 -16.44
CA PRO A 580 3.59 -1.10 -17.11
C PRO A 580 4.97 -0.87 -17.69
N VAL A 581 5.08 0.18 -18.49
CA VAL A 581 6.35 0.75 -18.97
C VAL A 581 7.20 1.29 -17.78
N GLY A 582 6.63 1.44 -16.57
CA GLY A 582 7.35 1.55 -15.29
C GLY A 582 6.44 1.73 -14.07
N PHE A 583 6.67 1.00 -12.96
CA PHE A 583 5.90 1.06 -11.72
C PHE A 583 6.23 2.25 -10.80
N LEU A 584 7.29 3.01 -11.07
CA LEU A 584 7.76 4.02 -10.12
C LEU A 584 6.74 5.15 -9.90
N SER A 585 5.95 5.49 -10.92
CA SER A 585 4.86 6.47 -10.83
C SER A 585 3.53 5.87 -10.39
N HIS A 586 3.47 4.55 -10.17
CA HIS A 586 2.24 3.85 -9.86
C HIS A 586 1.84 4.07 -8.40
N VAL A 587 0.56 4.33 -8.20
CA VAL A 587 -0.03 4.66 -6.91
C VAL A 587 -1.31 3.87 -6.70
N LEU A 588 -1.72 3.76 -5.44
CA LEU A 588 -3.01 3.21 -5.04
C LEU A 588 -3.73 4.16 -4.10
N VAL A 589 -5.03 3.94 -3.92
CA VAL A 589 -5.89 4.79 -3.10
C VAL A 589 -6.44 4.02 -1.92
N ARG A 590 -6.27 4.56 -0.71
CA ARG A 590 -7.01 4.14 0.47
C ARG A 590 -8.22 5.04 0.66
N LEU A 591 -9.41 4.45 0.80
CA LEU A 591 -10.62 5.17 1.22
C LEU A 591 -10.86 4.98 2.72
N ASP A 592 -11.31 6.02 3.40
CA ASP A 592 -11.86 5.91 4.75
C ASP A 592 -13.39 6.00 4.63
N VAL A 593 -14.09 4.89 4.86
CA VAL A 593 -15.54 4.77 4.69
C VAL A 593 -16.21 4.71 6.05
N ALA A 594 -17.18 5.61 6.28
CA ALA A 594 -18.09 5.52 7.41
C ALA A 594 -19.32 4.71 6.99
N PRO A 595 -19.47 3.44 7.45
CA PRO A 595 -20.53 2.58 6.98
C PRO A 595 -21.89 3.04 7.52
N ALA A 596 -22.90 3.05 6.64
CA ALA A 596 -24.31 3.17 6.97
C ALA A 596 -24.98 1.79 7.07
N TRP A 597 -24.35 0.76 6.51
CA TRP A 597 -24.77 -0.64 6.65
C TRP A 597 -23.58 -1.57 6.44
N VAL A 598 -23.67 -2.78 7.00
CA VAL A 598 -22.78 -3.90 6.70
C VAL A 598 -23.59 -5.15 6.33
N GLN A 599 -23.04 -5.97 5.46
CA GLN A 599 -23.63 -7.23 5.03
C GLN A 599 -22.70 -8.38 5.45
N HIS A 600 -23.14 -9.18 6.40
CA HIS A 600 -22.58 -10.51 6.61
C HIS A 600 -23.22 -11.48 5.62
N LYS A 601 -22.60 -12.65 5.37
CA LYS A 601 -23.17 -13.64 4.44
C LYS A 601 -24.62 -14.01 4.78
N TYR A 602 -24.98 -14.04 6.06
CA TYR A 602 -26.30 -14.51 6.55
C TYR A 602 -27.13 -13.47 7.30
N PHE A 603 -26.70 -12.21 7.33
CA PHE A 603 -27.51 -11.13 7.88
C PHE A 603 -27.08 -9.77 7.31
N PHE A 604 -28.00 -8.83 7.31
CA PHE A 604 -27.76 -7.44 6.95
C PHE A 604 -28.01 -6.57 8.18
N LEU A 605 -27.08 -5.65 8.45
CA LEU A 605 -27.16 -4.76 9.60
C LEU A 605 -27.16 -3.30 9.14
N PRO A 606 -28.31 -2.61 9.18
CA PRO A 606 -28.35 -1.16 9.02
C PRO A 606 -27.75 -0.49 10.25
N LEU A 607 -26.99 0.58 10.04
CA LEU A 607 -26.35 1.36 11.09
C LEU A 607 -27.06 2.71 11.21
N ALA A 608 -27.30 3.15 12.43
CA ALA A 608 -27.83 4.49 12.67
C ALA A 608 -26.82 5.52 12.17
N GLU A 609 -27.29 6.54 11.44
CA GLU A 609 -26.45 7.70 11.16
C GLU A 609 -25.96 8.27 12.49
N PRO A 610 -24.65 8.55 12.64
CA PRO A 610 -24.18 9.24 13.83
C PRO A 610 -24.93 10.57 13.91
N ALA A 611 -25.69 10.78 14.99
CA ALA A 611 -26.47 11.98 15.21
C ALA A 611 -25.58 13.20 14.92
N ALA A 612 -26.00 14.02 13.95
CA ALA A 612 -25.31 15.26 13.64
C ALA A 612 -25.12 16.01 14.96
N SER A 613 -23.87 16.25 15.35
CA SER A 613 -23.57 17.01 16.56
C SER A 613 -24.28 18.34 16.44
N GLU A 614 -25.32 18.52 17.27
CA GLU A 614 -25.99 19.79 17.44
C GLU A 614 -24.90 20.81 17.73
N LYS A 615 -24.67 21.71 16.77
CA LYS A 615 -23.92 22.94 17.02
C LYS A 615 -24.71 23.65 18.10
N SER A 616 -24.25 23.51 19.35
CA SER A 616 -24.73 24.35 20.44
C SER A 616 -24.48 25.81 20.04
N PRO A 617 -25.45 26.70 20.30
CA PRO A 617 -25.47 28.07 19.78
C PRO A 617 -24.25 28.91 20.16
#